data_AF-A0A3A8AS99-F1
#
_entry.id   AF-A0A3A8AS99-F1
#
_cell.length_a   1.000
_cell.length_b   1.000
_cell.length_c   1.000
_cell.angle_alpha   90.00
_cell.angle_beta   90.00
_cell.angle_gamma   90.00
#
_symmetry.space_group_name_H-M   'P 1'
#
loop_
_entity.id
_entity.type
_entity.pdbx_description
1 polymer ?
#
loop_
_entity_poly.entity_id
_entity_poly.type
_entity_poly.pdbx_seq_one_letter_code
_entity_poly.pdbx_strand_id
1 'polypeptide(L)' 'MGKDGKDAERVTTTLTRAQKAELDRLAKTQGVKVAWLVRRAVERYLEEAAGGPMLPLELERGEDGKR' A
#
# COMPACT_ATOMS: atom_id res chain seq x y z
N MET A 1 -15.19 -7.82 -4.64
CA MET A 1 -15.03 -7.19 -3.32
C MET A 1 -14.57 -8.29 -2.38
N GLY A 2 -13.32 -8.22 -1.90
CA GLY A 2 -12.69 -9.27 -1.11
C GLY A 2 -13.17 -9.30 0.35
N LYS A 3 -12.71 -10.33 1.05
CA LYS A 3 -13.04 -10.80 2.40
C LYS A 3 -13.08 -9.73 3.51
N ASP A 4 -12.48 -8.57 3.30
CA ASP A 4 -12.33 -7.48 4.28
C ASP A 4 -13.60 -6.62 4.47
N GLY A 5 -14.64 -6.79 3.65
CA GLY A 5 -15.80 -5.89 3.67
C GLY A 5 -16.61 -5.87 4.97
N LYS A 6 -16.43 -6.87 5.85
CA LYS A 6 -17.14 -7.00 7.12
C LYS A 6 -16.51 -6.17 8.25
N ASP A 7 -15.19 -5.98 8.23
CA ASP A 7 -14.42 -5.30 9.28
C ASP A 7 -13.79 -3.99 8.77
N ALA A 8 -14.31 -3.45 7.65
CA ALA A 8 -13.79 -2.24 7.03
C ALA A 8 -14.43 -0.98 7.63
N GLU A 9 -13.60 -0.06 8.11
CA GLU A 9 -14.02 1.26 8.58
C GLU A 9 -13.98 2.30 7.46
N ARG A 10 -14.98 3.19 7.42
CA ARG A 10 -15.09 4.23 6.39
C ARG A 10 -14.46 5.54 6.85
N VAL A 11 -13.44 5.98 6.14
CA VAL A 11 -12.83 7.32 6.30
C VAL A 11 -13.25 8.23 5.15
N THR A 12 -13.62 9.48 5.45
CA THR A 12 -13.94 10.51 4.45
C THR A 12 -12.89 11.61 4.49
N THR A 13 -12.41 12.03 3.32
CA THR A 13 -11.44 13.13 3.19
C THR A 13 -11.79 14.01 1.99
N THR A 14 -11.34 15.26 2.02
CA THR A 14 -11.53 16.22 0.94
C THR A 14 -10.22 16.37 0.17
N LEU A 15 -10.27 16.14 -1.14
CA LEU A 15 -9.14 16.36 -2.04
C LEU A 15 -9.39 17.59 -2.91
N THR A 16 -8.31 18.22 -3.38
CA THR A 16 -8.42 19.23 -4.43
C THR A 16 -8.95 18.60 -5.72
N ARG A 17 -9.59 19.42 -6.57
CA ARG A 17 -10.08 18.96 -7.87
C ARG A 17 -8.97 18.33 -8.73
N ALA A 18 -7.77 18.90 -8.68
CA ALA A 18 -6.61 18.41 -9.42
C ALA A 18 -6.17 17.02 -8.94
N GLN A 19 -6.06 16.82 -7.62
CA GLN A 19 -5.73 15.51 -7.04
C GLN A 19 -6.76 14.44 -7.40
N LYS A 20 -8.06 14.80 -7.38
CA LYS A 20 -9.13 13.87 -7.75
C LYS A 20 -9.05 13.47 -9.22
N ALA A 21 -8.87 14.43 -10.13
CA ALA A 21 -8.74 14.15 -11.56
C ALA A 21 -7.53 13.25 -11.86
N GLU A 22 -6.43 13.47 -11.16
CA GLU A 22 -5.22 12.66 -11.29
C GLU A 22 -5.42 11.22 -10.79
N LEU A 23 -6.08 11.05 -9.64
CA LEU A 23 -6.45 9.72 -9.15
C LEU A 23 -7.39 8.99 -10.11
N ASP A 24 -8.36 9.68 -10.70
CA ASP A 24 -9.29 9.09 -11.68
C ASP A 24 -8.54 8.64 -12.95
N ARG A 25 -7.57 9.44 -13.43
CA ARG A 25 -6.69 9.09 -14.54
C ARG A 25 -5.86 7.83 -14.24
N LEU A 26 -5.19 7.79 -13.09
CA LEU A 26 -4.39 6.63 -12.66
C LEU A 26 -5.24 5.37 -12.50
N ALA A 27 -6.41 5.50 -11.90
CA ALA A 27 -7.35 4.41 -11.70
C ALA A 27 -7.79 3.81 -13.05
N LYS A 28 -8.10 4.67 -14.03
CA LYS A 28 -8.43 4.24 -15.39
C LYS A 28 -7.28 3.52 -16.08
N THR A 29 -6.06 4.06 -16.01
CA THR A 29 -4.86 3.44 -16.62
C THR A 29 -4.54 2.08 -16.01
N GLN A 30 -4.74 1.92 -14.71
CA GLN A 30 -4.45 0.68 -13.98
C GLN A 30 -5.63 -0.31 -13.95
N GLY A 31 -6.81 0.06 -14.47
CA GLY A 31 -8.01 -0.79 -14.43
C GLY A 31 -8.58 -1.00 -13.02
N VAL A 32 -8.33 -0.09 -12.09
CA VAL A 32 -8.76 -0.18 -10.68
C VAL A 32 -9.71 0.96 -10.29
N LYS A 33 -10.26 0.93 -9.08
CA LYS A 33 -11.06 2.02 -8.50
C LYS A 33 -10.13 2.99 -7.75
N VAL A 34 -10.49 4.28 -7.67
CA VAL A 34 -9.76 5.25 -6.83
C VAL A 34 -9.62 4.79 -5.38
N ALA A 35 -10.64 4.16 -4.81
CA ALA A 35 -10.57 3.62 -3.46
C ALA A 35 -9.43 2.61 -3.27
N TRP A 36 -9.10 1.83 -4.31
CA TRP A 36 -7.97 0.90 -4.27
C TRP A 36 -6.63 1.65 -4.22
N LEU A 37 -6.48 2.72 -5.01
CA LEU A 37 -5.28 3.57 -4.97
C LEU A 37 -5.09 4.22 -3.59
N VAL A 38 -6.17 4.75 -3.01
CA VAL A 38 -6.13 5.36 -1.67
C VAL A 38 -5.77 4.31 -0.62
N ARG A 39 -6.39 3.12 -0.67
CA ARG A 39 -6.03 2.00 0.22
C ARG A 39 -4.54 1.69 0.11
N ARG A 40 -4.01 1.54 -1.11
CA ARG A 40 -2.60 1.20 -1.34
C ARG A 40 -1.64 2.29 -0.85
N ALA A 41 -2.01 3.55 -1.03
CA ALA A 41 -1.24 4.68 -0.51
C ALA A 41 -1.21 4.70 1.02
N VAL A 42 -2.34 4.42 1.68
CA VAL A 42 -2.43 4.31 3.14
C VAL A 42 -1.62 3.12 3.65
N GLU A 43 -1.73 1.94 3.03
CA GLU A 43 -0.92 0.76 3.39
C GLU A 43 0.58 1.08 3.34
N ARG A 44 1.04 1.71 2.25
CA ARG A 44 2.44 2.11 2.08
C ARG A 44 2.86 3.14 3.14
N TYR A 45 2.04 4.15 3.41
CA TYR A 45 2.32 5.16 4.43
C TYR A 45 2.48 4.53 5.82
N LEU A 46 1.62 3.57 6.18
CA LEU A 46 1.69 2.87 7.45
C LEU A 46 2.91 1.93 7.53
N GLU A 47 3.25 1.26 6.43
CA GLU A 47 4.46 0.44 6.33
C GLU A 47 5.73 1.27 6.52
N GLU A 48 5.82 2.44 5.86
CA GLU A 48 6.92 3.38 6.03
C GLU A 48 7.00 3.89 7.48
N ALA A 49 5.87 4.21 8.10
CA ALA A 49 5.81 4.63 9.50
C ALA A 49 6.19 3.52 10.50
N ALA A 50 6.01 2.25 10.13
CA ALA A 50 6.34 1.09 10.94
C ALA A 50 7.82 0.65 10.85
N GLY A 51 8.66 1.39 10.11
CA GLY A 51 10.09 1.08 9.95
C GLY A 51 10.50 0.70 8.53
N GLY A 52 9.63 0.92 7.54
CA GLY A 52 9.92 0.65 6.13
C GLY A 52 9.56 -0.77 5.69
N PRO A 53 9.62 -1.06 4.38
CA PRO A 53 9.34 -2.39 3.87
C PRO A 53 10.31 -3.37 4.51
N MET A 54 9.79 -4.48 5.07
CA MET A 54 10.64 -5.62 5.42
C MET A 54 11.29 -6.10 4.13
N LEU A 55 12.53 -5.69 3.90
CA LEU A 55 13.37 -6.31 2.89
C LEU A 55 13.40 -7.82 3.23
N PRO A 56 13.25 -8.72 2.23
CA PRO A 56 13.62 -10.10 2.43
C PRO A 56 15.11 -10.09 2.79
N LEU A 57 15.40 -10.20 4.08
CA LEU A 57 16.74 -10.54 4.52
C LEU A 57 16.95 -11.98 4.03
N GLU A 58 17.53 -12.13 2.83
CA GLU A 58 18.39 -13.27 2.56
C GLU A 58 19.61 -13.13 3.49
N LEU A 59 19.37 -13.32 4.78
CA LEU A 59 20.39 -13.83 5.68
C LEU A 59 20.56 -15.28 5.24
N GLU A 60 21.27 -15.47 4.12
CA GLU A 60 22.06 -16.67 3.97
C GLU A 60 22.83 -16.80 5.28
N ARG A 61 22.42 -17.79 6.05
CA ARG A 61 23.15 -18.33 7.17
C ARG A 61 24.52 -18.68 6.59
N GLY A 62 25.46 -17.75 6.67
CA GLY A 62 26.88 -18.01 6.67
C GLY A 62 27.15 -18.88 7.89
N GLU A 63 26.89 -20.16 7.71
CA GLU A 63 27.41 -21.22 8.54
C GLU A 63 28.93 -21.16 8.36
N ASP A 64 29.59 -20.24 9.06
CA ASP A 64 31.03 -20.29 9.31
C ASP A 64 31.29 -21.44 10.29
N GLY A 65 31.01 -22.64 9.80
CA GLY A 65 31.75 -23.81 10.19
C GLY A 65 33.15 -23.69 9.61
N LYS A 66 34.13 -23.91 10.49
CA LYS A 66 35.52 -24.33 10.19
C LYS A 66 36.55 -23.20 10.09
N ARG A 67 37.19 -22.86 11.22
CA ARG A 67 38.53 -23.38 11.59
C ARG A 67 38.94 -22.93 12.99
#